data_AF-A0AAW7DEF7-F1
#
_entry.id   AF-A0AAW7DEF7-F1
#
_cell.length_a   1.000
_cell.length_b   1.000
_cell.length_c   1.000
_cell.angle_alpha   90.00
_cell.angle_beta   90.00
_cell.angle_gamma   90.00
#
_symmetry.space_group_name_H-M   'P 1'
#
loop_
_entity.id
_entity.type
_entity.pdbx_description
1 polymer ?
#
loop_
_entity_poly.entity_id
_entity_poly.type
_entity_poly.pdbx_seq_one_letter_code
_entity_poly.pdbx_strand_id
1 'polypeptide(L)'
;MDTIKIRHLELRQTELLVEKKYALQTKYYSQVRNIHLQIKKIERTIKHEQIKLWNYTLQSQINEKNYIFFYEIYKYFDELNYKSLLFEKFTHQISELEEQIELSEMKKDFNTNINLKSEKIYYLNFMKNKGYLKTI
;
A
#
# COMPACT_ATOMS: atom_id res chain seq x y z
N MET A 1 9.41 0.46 2.48
CA MET A 1 10.72 0.99 2.04
C MET A 1 11.43 -0.05 1.19
N ASP A 2 11.07 -0.16 -0.10
CA ASP A 2 11.76 -1.02 -1.07
C ASP A 2 11.64 -0.43 -2.51
N THR A 3 10.50 0.15 -2.88
CA THR A 3 10.28 0.85 -4.18
C THR A 3 11.20 2.06 -4.39
N ILE A 4 11.41 2.89 -3.36
CA ILE A 4 12.30 4.06 -3.41
C ILE A 4 13.74 3.66 -3.77
N LYS A 5 14.21 2.56 -3.19
CA LYS A 5 15.56 2.02 -3.45
C LYS A 5 15.68 1.58 -4.90
N ILE A 6 14.68 0.87 -5.42
CA ILE A 6 14.68 0.43 -6.83
C ILE A 6 14.68 1.64 -7.77
N ARG A 7 13.80 2.63 -7.54
CA ARG A 7 13.75 3.87 -8.34
C ARG A 7 15.08 4.64 -8.32
N HIS A 8 15.74 4.71 -7.18
CA HIS A 8 17.07 5.32 -7.09
C HIS A 8 18.11 4.58 -7.92
N LEU A 9 18.09 3.25 -7.91
CA LEU A 9 18.99 2.42 -8.73
C LEU A 9 18.69 2.57 -10.23
N GLU A 10 17.42 2.66 -10.62
CA GLU A 10 17.00 2.94 -12.00
C GLU A 10 17.51 4.31 -12.47
N LEU A 11 17.37 5.35 -11.64
CA LEU A 11 17.94 6.66 -11.92
C LEU A 11 19.46 6.56 -12.13
N ARG A 12 20.18 5.91 -11.22
CA ARG A 12 21.63 5.74 -11.34
C ARG A 12 22.02 4.95 -12.60
N GLN A 13 21.23 3.97 -13.00
CA GLN A 13 21.43 3.24 -14.25
C GLN A 13 21.32 4.19 -15.46
N THR A 14 20.31 5.07 -15.48
CA THR A 14 20.13 6.05 -16.57
C THR A 14 21.30 7.04 -16.66
N GLU A 15 21.79 7.54 -15.52
CA GLU A 15 22.99 8.40 -15.47
C GLU A 15 24.21 7.70 -16.08
N LEU A 16 24.48 6.46 -15.67
CA LEU A 16 25.60 5.67 -16.20
C LEU A 16 25.44 5.36 -17.69
N LEU A 17 24.22 5.16 -18.19
CA LEU A 17 23.98 4.98 -19.63
C LEU A 17 24.35 6.25 -20.43
N VAL A 18 24.04 7.44 -19.89
CA VAL A 18 24.44 8.71 -20.49
C VAL A 18 25.97 8.87 -20.45
N GLU A 19 26.60 8.63 -19.31
CA GLU A 19 28.07 8.69 -19.17
C GLU A 19 28.76 7.72 -20.14
N LYS A 20 28.23 6.49 -20.30
CA LYS A 20 28.76 5.50 -21.23
C LYS A 20 28.68 5.99 -22.68
N LYS A 21 27.55 6.60 -23.06
CA LYS A 21 27.37 7.16 -24.41
C LYS A 21 28.38 8.27 -24.68
N TYR A 22 28.59 9.15 -23.71
CA TYR A 22 29.59 10.21 -23.79
C TYR A 22 31.03 9.63 -23.91
N ALA A 23 31.39 8.67 -23.05
CA ALA A 23 32.71 8.03 -23.10
C ALA A 23 32.97 7.27 -24.42
N LEU A 24 31.93 6.70 -25.03
CA LEU A 24 32.01 6.12 -26.38
C LEU A 24 32.31 7.18 -27.45
N GLN A 25 31.63 8.34 -27.38
CA GLN A 25 31.84 9.46 -28.32
C GLN A 25 33.27 10.01 -28.22
N THR A 26 33.82 10.11 -27.02
CA THR A 26 35.20 10.57 -26.78
C THR A 26 36.26 9.47 -26.94
N LYS A 27 35.86 8.26 -27.37
CA LYS A 27 36.72 7.08 -27.57
C LYS A 27 37.50 6.64 -26.32
N TYR A 28 36.98 6.90 -25.13
CA TYR A 28 37.61 6.51 -23.87
C TYR A 28 37.21 5.09 -23.43
N TYR A 29 37.73 4.07 -24.13
CA TYR A 29 37.26 2.69 -24.01
C TYR A 29 37.42 2.04 -22.63
N SER A 30 38.45 2.40 -21.85
CA SER A 30 38.62 1.88 -20.49
C SER A 30 37.51 2.39 -19.55
N GLN A 31 37.11 3.65 -19.69
CA GLN A 31 35.98 4.21 -18.96
C GLN A 31 34.67 3.55 -19.38
N VAL A 32 34.45 3.33 -20.69
CA VAL A 32 33.27 2.62 -21.21
C VAL A 32 33.15 1.22 -20.59
N ARG A 33 34.26 0.48 -20.50
CA ARG A 33 34.29 -0.86 -19.88
C ARG A 33 33.91 -0.78 -18.40
N ASN A 34 34.48 0.15 -17.65
CA ASN A 34 34.19 0.34 -16.23
C ASN A 34 32.71 0.68 -16.00
N ILE A 35 32.16 1.63 -16.75
CA ILE A 35 30.75 2.01 -16.67
C ILE A 35 29.85 0.82 -17.04
N HIS A 36 30.20 0.05 -18.07
CA HIS A 36 29.43 -1.14 -18.43
C HIS A 36 29.36 -2.18 -17.30
N LEU A 37 30.46 -2.39 -16.56
CA LEU A 37 30.47 -3.28 -15.39
C LEU A 37 29.60 -2.74 -14.26
N GLN A 38 29.60 -1.42 -14.03
CA GLN A 38 28.73 -0.78 -13.03
C GLN A 38 27.25 -0.94 -13.39
N ILE A 39 26.88 -0.69 -14.64
CA ILE A 39 25.51 -0.90 -15.14
C ILE A 39 25.05 -2.35 -14.89
N LYS A 40 25.88 -3.34 -15.26
CA LYS A 40 25.58 -4.76 -15.01
C LYS A 40 25.37 -5.08 -13.52
N LYS A 41 26.13 -4.43 -12.64
CA LYS A 41 25.98 -4.59 -11.18
C LYS A 41 24.64 -4.01 -10.72
N ILE A 42 24.30 -2.81 -11.17
CA ILE A 42 23.02 -2.15 -10.84
C ILE A 42 21.83 -2.96 -11.35
N GLU A 43 21.87 -3.45 -12.59
CA GLU A 43 20.82 -4.30 -13.17
C GLU A 43 20.52 -5.53 -12.32
N ARG A 44 21.58 -6.21 -11.85
CA ARG A 44 21.44 -7.37 -10.96
C ARG A 44 20.82 -6.99 -9.62
N THR A 45 21.21 -5.85 -9.05
CA THR A 45 20.65 -5.36 -7.80
C THR A 45 19.18 -4.99 -7.96
N ILE A 46 18.81 -4.25 -9.01
CA ILE A 46 17.42 -3.92 -9.34
C ILE A 46 16.59 -5.20 -9.42
N LYS A 47 17.03 -6.18 -10.21
CA LYS A 47 16.33 -7.46 -10.36
C LYS A 47 16.16 -8.20 -9.02
N HIS A 48 17.19 -8.20 -8.19
CA HIS A 48 17.13 -8.83 -6.87
C HIS A 48 16.10 -8.15 -5.95
N GLU A 49 16.12 -6.81 -5.88
CA GLU A 49 15.17 -6.04 -5.08
C GLU A 49 13.73 -6.17 -5.61
N GLN A 50 13.54 -6.21 -6.93
CA GLN A 50 12.24 -6.49 -7.56
C GLN A 50 11.71 -7.86 -7.14
N ILE A 51 12.53 -8.92 -7.18
CA ILE A 51 12.11 -10.26 -6.75
C ILE A 51 11.75 -10.28 -5.26
N LYS A 52 12.56 -9.61 -4.43
CA LYS A 52 12.30 -9.51 -2.99
C LYS A 52 10.97 -8.81 -2.71
N LEU A 53 10.73 -7.69 -3.39
CA LEU A 53 9.49 -6.92 -3.27
C LEU A 53 8.28 -7.72 -3.75
N TRP A 54 8.42 -8.44 -4.87
CA TRP A 54 7.40 -9.33 -5.40
C TRP A 54 7.03 -10.44 -4.41
N ASN A 55 8.03 -11.13 -3.86
CA ASN A 55 7.80 -12.18 -2.87
C ASN A 55 7.12 -11.65 -1.61
N TYR A 56 7.54 -10.48 -1.13
CA TYR A 56 6.88 -9.79 -0.02
C TYR A 56 5.41 -9.52 -0.33
N THR A 57 5.10 -9.00 -1.52
CA THR A 57 3.71 -8.73 -1.91
C THR A 57 2.85 -9.97 -2.00
N LEU A 58 3.40 -11.10 -2.46
CA LEU A 58 2.65 -12.35 -2.52
C LEU A 58 2.34 -12.92 -1.13
N GLN A 59 3.31 -12.85 -0.21
CA GLN A 59 3.22 -13.47 1.10
C GLN A 59 2.47 -12.64 2.15
N SER A 60 2.54 -11.32 2.03
CA SER A 60 1.98 -10.41 3.04
C SER A 60 0.48 -10.18 2.83
N GLN A 61 -0.25 -10.07 3.94
CA GLN A 61 -1.67 -9.73 3.96
C GLN A 61 -1.87 -8.21 4.03
N ILE A 62 -2.87 -7.72 3.29
CA ILE A 62 -3.23 -6.31 3.23
C ILE A 62 -4.12 -5.97 4.42
N ASN A 63 -3.89 -4.80 5.00
CA ASN A 63 -4.69 -4.22 6.07
C ASN A 63 -4.62 -2.69 6.01
N GLU A 64 -5.38 -2.03 6.89
CA GLU A 64 -5.49 -0.57 6.97
C GLU A 64 -4.14 0.16 7.09
N LYS A 65 -3.12 -0.46 7.68
CA LYS A 65 -1.82 0.18 7.91
C LYS A 65 -0.90 0.12 6.70
N ASN A 66 -1.11 -0.83 5.78
CA ASN A 66 -0.18 -1.11 4.70
C ASN A 66 -0.79 -1.02 3.28
N TYR A 67 -2.10 -0.81 3.15
CA TYR A 67 -2.77 -0.79 1.84
C TYR A 67 -2.19 0.24 0.85
N ILE A 68 -1.86 1.45 1.33
CA ILE A 68 -1.25 2.51 0.49
C ILE A 68 0.08 2.02 -0.08
N PHE A 69 0.92 1.42 0.77
CA PHE A 69 2.22 0.90 0.34
C PHE A 69 2.07 -0.23 -0.69
N PHE A 70 1.10 -1.12 -0.50
CA PHE A 70 0.79 -2.17 -1.46
C PHE A 70 0.30 -1.61 -2.81
N TYR A 71 -0.52 -0.55 -2.78
CA TYR A 71 -0.96 0.14 -3.99
C TYR A 71 0.21 0.77 -4.76
N GLU A 72 1.19 1.34 -4.07
CA GLU A 72 2.41 1.85 -4.72
C GLU A 72 3.23 0.73 -5.40
N ILE A 73 3.31 -0.44 -4.76
CA ILE A 73 3.99 -1.60 -5.33
C ILE A 73 3.24 -2.13 -6.55
N TYR A 74 1.90 -2.19 -6.48
CA TYR A 74 1.05 -2.52 -7.63
C TYR A 74 1.37 -1.62 -8.82
N LYS A 75 1.29 -0.30 -8.63
CA LYS A 75 1.53 0.68 -9.68
C LYS A 75 2.90 0.51 -10.30
N TYR A 76 3.93 0.31 -9.47
CA TYR A 76 5.28 0.09 -9.94
C TYR A 76 5.41 -1.19 -10.81
N PHE A 77 4.79 -2.30 -10.41
CA PHE A 77 4.81 -3.53 -11.21
C PHE A 77 3.89 -3.51 -12.43
N ASP A 78 2.83 -2.69 -12.39
CA ASP A 78 1.96 -2.41 -13.54
C ASP A 78 2.74 -1.75 -14.67
N GLU A 79 3.57 -0.76 -14.33
CA GLU A 79 4.51 -0.09 -15.24
C GLU A 79 5.57 -1.06 -15.82
N LEU A 80 5.87 -2.16 -15.11
CA LEU A 80 6.82 -3.21 -15.52
C LEU A 80 6.16 -4.45 -16.15
N ASN A 81 4.84 -4.43 -16.39
CA ASN A 81 4.08 -5.47 -17.09
C ASN A 81 3.87 -6.80 -16.31
N TYR A 82 3.79 -6.76 -14.97
CA TYR A 82 3.50 -7.93 -14.10
C TYR A 82 2.00 -8.08 -13.75
N LYS A 83 1.12 -7.66 -14.68
CA LYS A 83 -0.26 -7.18 -14.44
C LYS A 83 -1.24 -8.12 -13.72
N SER A 84 -1.44 -9.35 -14.22
CA SER A 84 -2.67 -10.09 -13.87
C SER A 84 -2.73 -10.56 -12.42
N LEU A 85 -1.65 -11.13 -11.88
CA LEU A 85 -1.70 -11.80 -10.57
C LEU A 85 -1.84 -10.83 -9.39
N LEU A 86 -1.17 -9.67 -9.47
CA LEU A 86 -1.28 -8.65 -8.42
C LEU A 86 -2.65 -7.98 -8.44
N PHE A 87 -3.17 -7.68 -9.64
CA PHE A 87 -4.45 -7.02 -9.78
C PHE A 87 -5.58 -7.85 -9.16
N GLU A 88 -5.65 -9.15 -9.47
CA GLU A 88 -6.66 -10.05 -8.89
C GLU A 88 -6.55 -10.13 -7.37
N LYS A 89 -5.33 -10.28 -6.84
CA LYS A 89 -5.09 -10.32 -5.38
C LYS A 89 -5.51 -9.01 -4.70
N PHE A 90 -5.13 -7.86 -5.27
CA PHE A 90 -5.44 -6.55 -4.69
C PHE A 90 -6.93 -6.28 -4.69
N THR A 91 -7.60 -6.52 -5.81
CA THR A 91 -9.04 -6.27 -5.94
C THR A 91 -9.83 -7.11 -4.93
N HIS A 92 -9.47 -8.38 -4.76
CA HIS A 92 -10.13 -9.25 -3.78
C HIS A 92 -9.93 -8.76 -2.34
N GLN A 93 -8.69 -8.50 -1.93
CA GLN A 93 -8.38 -8.14 -0.54
C GLN A 93 -8.86 -6.73 -0.17
N ILE A 94 -8.91 -5.79 -1.12
CA ILE A 94 -9.51 -4.48 -0.90
C ILE A 94 -11.02 -4.62 -0.68
N SER A 95 -11.70 -5.41 -1.53
CA SER A 95 -13.14 -5.66 -1.37
C SER A 95 -13.48 -6.26 0.00
N GLU A 96 -12.68 -7.23 0.47
CA GLU A 96 -12.86 -7.81 1.81
C GLU A 96 -12.64 -6.79 2.94
N LEU A 97 -11.67 -5.88 2.79
CA LEU A 97 -11.41 -4.83 3.77
C LEU A 97 -12.53 -3.79 3.80
N GLU A 98 -13.02 -3.37 2.65
CA GLU A 98 -14.13 -2.43 2.53
C GLU A 98 -15.39 -3.00 3.20
N GLU A 99 -15.73 -4.27 2.94
CA GLU A 99 -16.85 -4.94 3.59
C GLU A 99 -16.67 -5.01 5.13
N GLN A 100 -15.45 -5.30 5.61
CA GLN A 100 -15.17 -5.33 7.05
C GLN A 100 -15.30 -3.96 7.69
N ILE A 101 -14.87 -2.88 7.01
CA ILE A 101 -14.99 -1.51 7.49
C ILE A 101 -16.48 -1.15 7.60
N GLU A 102 -17.27 -1.38 6.55
CA GLU A 102 -18.72 -1.11 6.55
C GLU A 102 -19.45 -1.87 7.67
N LEU A 103 -19.16 -3.16 7.84
CA LEU A 103 -19.72 -3.96 8.93
C LEU A 103 -19.33 -3.43 10.32
N SER A 104 -18.10 -2.91 10.45
CA SER A 104 -17.62 -2.34 11.71
C SER A 104 -18.31 -1.00 12.04
N GLU A 105 -18.56 -0.18 11.04
CA GLU A 105 -19.26 1.10 11.16
C GLU A 105 -20.73 0.88 11.51
N MET A 106 -21.41 -0.03 10.80
CA MET A 106 -22.79 -0.42 11.12
C MET A 106 -22.94 -0.94 12.56
N LYS A 107 -21.96 -1.74 13.05
CA LYS A 107 -21.97 -2.21 14.45
C LYS A 107 -21.80 -1.07 15.45
N LYS A 108 -20.95 -0.08 15.16
CA LYS A 108 -20.78 1.09 16.04
C LYS A 108 -22.07 1.89 16.12
N ASP A 109 -22.71 2.15 14.98
CA ASP A 109 -23.97 2.90 14.89
C ASP A 109 -25.13 2.17 15.57
N PHE A 110 -25.17 0.84 15.45
CA PHE A 110 -26.15 0.04 16.18
C PHE A 110 -25.95 0.14 17.71
N ASN A 111 -24.71 0.02 18.18
CA ASN A 111 -24.39 0.09 19.61
C ASN A 111 -24.65 1.48 20.22
N THR A 112 -24.32 2.56 19.51
CA THR A 112 -24.64 3.92 19.95
C THR A 112 -26.14 4.16 20.02
N ASN A 113 -26.90 3.69 19.03
CA ASN A 113 -28.36 3.79 19.05
C ASN A 113 -29.01 2.99 20.19
N ILE A 114 -28.47 1.80 20.51
CA ILE A 114 -28.91 1.03 21.69
C ILE A 114 -28.65 1.81 22.98
N ASN A 115 -27.46 2.38 23.14
CA ASN A 115 -27.09 3.12 24.34
C ASN A 115 -27.95 4.40 24.51
N LEU A 116 -28.25 5.12 23.43
CA LEU A 116 -29.14 6.28 23.48
C LEU A 116 -30.57 5.90 23.87
N LYS A 117 -31.08 4.76 23.36
CA LYS A 117 -32.40 4.25 23.76
C LYS A 117 -32.42 3.85 25.24
N SER A 118 -31.40 3.16 25.73
CA SER A 118 -31.34 2.74 27.13
C SER A 118 -31.20 3.93 28.09
N GLU A 119 -30.39 4.94 27.76
CA GLU A 119 -30.33 6.19 28.52
C GLU A 119 -31.67 6.91 28.55
N LYS A 120 -32.35 7.05 27.41
CA LYS A 120 -33.66 7.70 27.34
C LYS A 120 -34.71 6.97 28.19
N ILE A 121 -34.70 5.64 28.19
CA ILE A 121 -35.57 4.82 29.05
C ILE A 121 -35.24 5.03 30.53
N TYR A 122 -33.95 5.07 30.89
CA TYR A 122 -33.51 5.35 32.25
C TYR A 122 -34.01 6.72 32.74
N TYR A 123 -33.83 7.78 31.94
CA TYR A 123 -34.31 9.12 32.27
C TYR A 123 -35.84 9.19 32.38
N LEU A 124 -36.58 8.53 31.48
CA LEU A 124 -38.04 8.46 31.57
C LEU A 124 -38.51 7.78 32.86
N ASN A 125 -37.88 6.67 33.24
CA ASN A 125 -38.19 5.96 34.48
C ASN A 125 -37.83 6.80 35.72
N PHE A 126 -36.69 7.50 35.69
CA PHE A 126 -36.28 8.41 36.76
C PHE A 126 -37.29 9.56 36.94
N MET A 127 -37.71 10.21 35.84
CA MET A 127 -38.68 11.31 35.87
C MET A 127 -40.06 10.84 36.36
N LYS A 128 -40.48 9.62 35.97
CA LYS A 128 -41.72 8.99 36.44
C LYS A 128 -41.68 8.70 37.95
N ASN A 129 -40.57 8.14 38.45
CA ASN A 129 -40.39 7.87 39.89
C ASN A 129 -40.32 9.13 40.76
N LYS A 130 -39.86 10.25 40.19
CA LYS A 130 -39.84 11.56 40.88
C LYS A 130 -41.17 12.32 40.76
N GLY A 131 -42.19 11.75 40.10
CA GLY A 131 -43.53 12.34 39.99
C GLY A 131 -43.65 13.45 38.94
N TYR A 132 -42.62 13.67 38.11
CA TYR A 132 -42.64 14.68 37.06
C TYR A 132 -43.47 14.27 35.83
N LEU A 133 -43.78 12.97 35.68
CA LEU A 133 -44.65 12.44 34.64
C LEU A 133 -45.86 11.75 35.28
N LYS A 134 -47.08 12.28 35.04
CA LYS A 134 -48.33 11.64 35.47
C LYS A 134 -48.73 10.53 34.48
N THR A 135 -49.03 9.35 35.00
CA THR A 135 -49.76 8.31 34.26
C THR A 135 -51.18 8.79 33.98
N ILE A 136 -51.55 8.85 32.71
CA ILE A 136 -52.94 8.96 32.25
C ILE A 136 -53.63 7.62 32.55
#